data_AF-A0A9K3NH61-F1
#
_entry.id   AF-A0A9K3NH61-F1
#
_cell.length_a   1.000
_cell.length_b   1.000
_cell.length_c   1.000
_cell.angle_alpha   90.00
_cell.angle_beta   90.00
_cell.angle_gamma   90.00
#
_symmetry.space_group_name_H-M   'P 1'
#
loop_
_entity.id
_entity.type
_entity.pdbx_description
1 polymer ?
#
loop_
_entity_poly.entity_id
_entity_poly.type
_entity_poly.pdbx_seq_one_letter_code
_entity_poly.pdbx_strand_id
1 'polypeptide(L)'
;MRLSRGGSKSPIAFIAVIVSVSCFFVLILSVLRLPDVSVTGGSNNLFKHKKVGKSLKNGDRIGKFGEMMIEMLPGDLSFTIFVPSELAFERDLRLRVNDSLAEEKANDTDAILTRVLSFTVVPWKILSESLSYGEEITCDSLSGLKLYVSKDADKMLLVNGVRSSRVDLRIGEMIVHVMDGVIMEAEFEQSVQSDDGDEDED
;
A
#
# COMPACT_ATOMS: atom_id res chain seq x y z
N MET A 1 -26.47 40.19 55.55
CA MET A 1 -26.44 39.60 54.19
C MET A 1 -25.04 39.84 53.62
N ARG A 2 -24.12 38.86 53.72
CA ARG A 2 -22.73 38.98 53.24
C ARG A 2 -22.66 38.44 51.80
N LEU A 3 -22.44 39.31 50.83
CA LEU A 3 -22.17 38.92 49.45
C LEU A 3 -20.68 38.51 49.36
N SER A 4 -20.45 37.21 49.18
CA SER A 4 -19.12 36.65 48.90
C SER A 4 -18.71 37.06 47.49
N ARG A 5 -17.67 37.90 47.39
CA ARG A 5 -17.06 38.31 46.11
C ARG A 5 -16.37 37.12 45.48
N GLY A 6 -16.89 36.66 44.34
CA GLY A 6 -16.22 35.69 43.47
C GLY A 6 -14.88 36.25 43.01
N GLY A 7 -13.79 35.59 43.41
CA GLY A 7 -12.44 35.91 42.96
C GLY A 7 -12.28 35.58 41.49
N SER A 8 -11.94 36.59 40.69
CA SER A 8 -11.45 36.44 39.33
C SER A 8 -10.13 35.69 39.37
N LYS A 9 -10.12 34.44 38.88
CA LYS A 9 -8.88 33.67 38.73
C LYS A 9 -8.10 34.29 37.58
N SER A 10 -6.82 34.61 37.82
CA SER A 10 -5.91 35.21 36.84
C SER A 10 -5.96 34.44 35.51
N PRO A 11 -6.01 35.10 34.35
CA PRO A 11 -6.10 34.42 33.05
C PRO A 11 -4.95 33.45 32.81
N ILE A 12 -3.78 33.75 33.38
CA ILE A 12 -2.58 32.89 33.38
C ILE A 12 -2.85 31.55 34.08
N ALA A 13 -3.55 31.56 35.22
CA ALA A 13 -3.89 30.34 35.95
C ALA A 13 -4.92 29.49 35.19
N PHE A 14 -5.85 30.13 34.47
CA PHE A 14 -6.82 29.42 33.63
C PHE A 14 -6.16 28.74 32.43
N ILE A 15 -5.24 29.43 31.76
CA ILE A 15 -4.46 28.85 30.64
C ILE A 15 -3.59 27.70 31.12
N ALA A 16 -2.91 27.84 32.26
CA ALA A 16 -2.08 26.77 32.83
C ALA A 16 -2.90 25.51 33.16
N VAL A 17 -4.12 25.68 33.68
CA VAL A 17 -5.04 24.55 33.93
C VAL A 17 -5.47 23.88 32.63
N ILE A 18 -5.82 24.65 31.59
CA ILE A 18 -6.22 24.10 30.29
C ILE A 18 -5.08 23.32 29.65
N VAL A 19 -3.86 23.88 29.63
CA VAL A 19 -2.68 23.21 29.05
C VAL A 19 -2.33 21.95 29.83
N SER A 20 -2.49 21.96 31.16
CA SER A 20 -2.27 20.78 31.99
C SER A 20 -3.29 19.68 31.70
N VAL A 21 -4.58 20.03 31.60
CA VAL A 21 -5.66 19.08 31.29
C VAL A 21 -5.52 18.52 29.87
N SER A 22 -5.17 19.35 28.89
CA SER A 22 -4.95 18.88 27.51
C SER A 22 -3.74 17.96 27.41
N CYS A 23 -2.63 18.29 28.09
CA CYS A 23 -1.45 17.44 28.15
C CYS A 23 -1.78 16.10 28.80
N PHE A 24 -2.53 16.10 29.91
CA PHE A 24 -2.97 14.87 30.57
C PHE A 24 -3.89 14.05 29.67
N PHE A 25 -4.81 14.68 28.94
CA PHE A 25 -5.69 13.99 28.00
C PHE A 25 -4.92 13.36 26.83
N VAL A 26 -3.91 14.06 26.29
CA VAL A 26 -3.01 13.51 25.26
C VAL A 26 -2.21 12.34 25.82
N LEU A 27 -1.67 12.44 27.03
CA LEU A 27 -0.96 11.33 27.68
C LEU A 27 -1.89 10.13 27.92
N ILE A 28 -3.13 10.36 28.35
CA ILE A 28 -4.14 9.32 28.51
C ILE A 28 -4.47 8.69 27.15
N LEU A 29 -4.69 9.46 26.09
CA LEU A 29 -4.94 8.92 24.75
C LEU A 29 -3.74 8.13 24.21
N SER A 30 -2.51 8.58 24.50
CA SER A 30 -1.29 7.85 24.16
C SER A 30 -1.15 6.54 24.94
N VAL A 31 -1.63 6.47 26.19
CA VAL A 31 -1.58 5.26 27.04
C VAL A 31 -2.78 4.33 26.79
N LEU A 32 -3.95 4.85 26.43
CA LEU A 32 -5.16 4.07 26.15
C LEU A 32 -5.26 3.56 24.71
N ARG A 33 -4.26 3.83 23.86
CA ARG A 33 -4.12 3.28 22.50
C ARG A 33 -3.16 2.08 22.45
N LEU A 34 -3.34 1.13 23.36
CA LEU A 34 -2.73 -0.20 23.23
C LEU A 34 -3.72 -1.29 23.67
N PRO A 35 -4.25 -2.11 22.75
CA PRO A 35 -4.40 -3.52 23.04
C PRO A 35 -3.00 -4.16 23.01
N ASP A 36 -2.68 -4.89 24.07
CA ASP A 36 -1.42 -5.60 24.28
C ASP A 36 -1.05 -6.51 23.10
N VAL A 37 0.10 -6.26 22.47
CA VAL A 37 0.90 -7.34 21.86
C VAL A 37 1.70 -7.97 22.99
N SER A 38 1.27 -9.15 23.42
CA SER A 38 2.01 -9.94 24.40
C SER A 38 3.34 -10.42 23.78
N VAL A 39 4.46 -9.83 24.22
CA VAL A 39 5.78 -10.45 24.08
C VAL A 39 5.86 -11.56 25.15
N THR A 40 5.70 -12.81 24.72
CA THR A 40 6.12 -13.98 25.50
C THR A 40 7.42 -14.50 24.89
N GLY A 41 8.46 -14.59 25.71
CA GLY A 41 9.78 -15.05 25.30
C GLY A 41 9.82 -16.50 24.83
N GLY A 42 10.60 -16.71 23.77
CA GLY A 42 11.37 -17.92 23.44
C GLY A 42 10.68 -19.28 23.56
N SER A 43 9.99 -19.72 22.50
CA SER A 43 10.09 -21.11 22.03
C SER A 43 9.45 -21.25 20.65
N ASN A 44 10.18 -21.88 19.73
CA ASN A 44 9.83 -22.12 18.32
C ASN A 44 8.37 -22.53 18.12
N ASN A 45 7.55 -21.62 17.62
CA ASN A 45 6.24 -21.95 17.09
C ASN A 45 6.09 -21.31 15.72
N LEU A 46 6.52 -22.10 14.74
CA LEU A 46 5.89 -22.26 13.43
C LEU A 46 4.70 -21.33 13.24
N PHE A 47 4.91 -20.25 12.48
CA PHE A 47 3.88 -19.34 12.00
C PHE A 47 2.71 -20.16 11.47
N LYS A 48 1.70 -20.38 12.32
CA LYS A 48 0.38 -20.81 11.86
C LYS A 48 -0.24 -19.56 11.24
N HIS A 49 0.17 -19.27 10.00
CA HIS A 49 -0.66 -18.54 9.08
C HIS A 49 -2.02 -19.23 9.10
N LYS A 50 -3.00 -18.55 9.67
CA LYS A 50 -4.40 -18.92 9.59
C LYS A 50 -4.70 -18.97 8.10
N LYS A 51 -4.62 -20.18 7.54
CA LYS A 51 -4.81 -20.51 6.14
C LYS A 51 -6.06 -19.79 5.67
N VAL A 52 -5.85 -18.70 4.93
CA VAL A 52 -6.89 -17.85 4.38
C VAL A 52 -7.61 -18.71 3.35
N GLY A 53 -8.65 -19.42 3.78
CA GLY A 53 -9.50 -20.26 2.93
C GLY A 53 -10.27 -19.47 1.86
N LYS A 54 -10.08 -18.14 1.78
CA LYS A 54 -10.56 -17.26 0.70
C LYS A 54 -9.46 -16.77 -0.26
N SER A 55 -8.18 -17.02 0.02
CA SER A 55 -7.04 -16.53 -0.79
C SER A 55 -6.86 -17.32 -2.09
N LEU A 56 -7.18 -18.62 -2.05
CA LEU A 56 -7.03 -19.55 -3.18
C LEU A 56 -7.87 -19.22 -4.43
N LYS A 57 -8.85 -18.30 -4.37
CA LYS A 57 -9.60 -17.87 -5.57
C LYS A 57 -8.99 -16.66 -6.28
N ASN A 58 -8.28 -15.81 -5.55
CA ASN A 58 -7.68 -14.59 -6.11
C ASN A 58 -6.19 -14.75 -6.39
N GLY A 59 -5.49 -15.67 -5.70
CA GLY A 59 -4.07 -15.96 -5.93
C GLY A 59 -3.76 -16.30 -7.39
N ASP A 60 -4.46 -17.29 -7.94
CA ASP A 60 -4.38 -17.66 -9.37
C ASP A 60 -4.66 -16.50 -10.33
N ARG A 61 -5.34 -15.43 -9.88
CA ARG A 61 -5.73 -14.29 -10.71
C ARG A 61 -4.73 -13.13 -10.64
N ILE A 62 -3.93 -13.07 -9.58
CA ILE A 62 -3.00 -11.97 -9.27
C ILE A 62 -1.56 -12.36 -9.60
N GLY A 63 -1.21 -13.65 -9.46
CA GLY A 63 0.16 -14.12 -9.66
C GLY A 63 0.99 -14.02 -8.38
N LYS A 64 2.19 -14.62 -8.41
CA LYS A 64 2.99 -14.85 -7.19
C LYS A 64 3.61 -13.56 -6.67
N PHE A 65 4.17 -12.75 -7.56
CA PHE A 65 4.74 -11.44 -7.20
C PHE A 65 3.67 -10.47 -6.68
N GLY A 66 2.48 -10.51 -7.28
CA GLY A 66 1.36 -9.71 -6.82
C GLY A 66 0.87 -10.11 -5.42
N GLU A 67 0.87 -11.40 -5.09
CA GLU A 67 0.62 -11.85 -3.71
C GLU A 67 1.66 -11.31 -2.74
N MET A 68 2.95 -11.38 -3.09
CA MET A 68 4.03 -10.86 -2.23
C MET A 68 3.88 -9.36 -1.97
N MET A 69 3.56 -8.57 -3.00
CA MET A 69 3.27 -7.13 -2.85
C MET A 69 2.14 -6.86 -1.85
N ILE A 70 1.07 -7.66 -1.90
CA ILE A 70 -0.07 -7.51 -1.00
C ILE A 70 0.32 -7.89 0.44
N GLU A 71 1.15 -8.93 0.60
CA GLU A 71 1.67 -9.36 1.90
C GLU A 71 2.61 -8.33 2.56
N MET A 72 3.24 -7.46 1.78
CA MET A 72 4.06 -6.34 2.28
C MET A 72 3.23 -5.20 2.89
N LEU A 73 1.90 -5.16 2.67
CA LEU A 73 1.03 -4.11 3.19
C LEU A 73 0.28 -4.51 4.46
N PRO A 74 -0.04 -3.56 5.35
CA PRO A 74 -0.93 -3.81 6.48
C PRO A 74 -2.34 -4.19 6.00
N GLY A 75 -2.75 -5.44 6.27
CA GLY A 75 -4.01 -6.00 5.75
C GLY A 75 -5.29 -5.46 6.38
N ASP A 76 -5.20 -4.64 7.43
CA ASP A 76 -6.33 -3.99 8.11
C ASP A 76 -6.63 -2.58 7.58
N LEU A 77 -5.79 -2.06 6.68
CA LEU A 77 -5.95 -0.75 6.07
C LEU A 77 -6.65 -0.80 4.71
N SER A 78 -7.32 0.29 4.37
CA SER A 78 -8.02 0.47 3.10
C SER A 78 -7.08 1.04 2.04
N PHE A 79 -6.51 0.16 1.23
CA PHE A 79 -5.70 0.52 0.06
C PHE A 79 -6.38 0.17 -1.26
N THR A 80 -6.00 0.89 -2.31
CA THR A 80 -6.13 0.42 -3.69
C THR A 80 -4.75 0.08 -4.21
N ILE A 81 -4.60 -1.08 -4.82
CA ILE A 81 -3.32 -1.58 -5.32
C ILE A 81 -3.46 -1.91 -6.80
N PHE A 82 -2.66 -1.25 -7.64
CA PHE A 82 -2.56 -1.53 -9.07
C PHE A 82 -1.43 -2.53 -9.33
N VAL A 83 -1.73 -3.81 -9.16
CA VAL A 83 -0.73 -4.89 -9.20
C VAL A 83 -0.45 -5.29 -10.65
N PRO A 84 0.81 -5.26 -11.12
CA PRO A 84 1.14 -5.81 -12.43
C PRO A 84 0.76 -7.30 -12.54
N SER A 85 0.29 -7.73 -13.70
CA SER A 85 0.08 -9.16 -13.96
C SER A 85 1.43 -9.91 -13.99
N GLU A 86 1.39 -11.23 -13.79
CA GLU A 86 2.61 -12.06 -13.91
C GLU A 86 3.33 -11.86 -15.25
N LEU A 87 2.58 -11.70 -16.35
CA LEU A 87 3.14 -11.41 -17.67
C LEU A 87 3.78 -10.02 -17.75
N ALA A 88 3.23 -9.03 -17.05
CA ALA A 88 3.82 -7.70 -16.97
C ALA A 88 5.10 -7.70 -16.11
N PHE A 89 5.13 -8.45 -15.00
CA PHE A 89 6.35 -8.65 -14.22
C PHE A 89 7.46 -9.29 -15.05
N GLU A 90 7.13 -10.34 -15.80
CA GLU A 90 8.10 -11.02 -16.65
C GLU A 90 8.58 -10.12 -17.79
N ARG A 91 7.67 -9.43 -18.48
CA ARG A 91 7.98 -8.61 -19.65
C ARG A 91 8.70 -7.32 -19.29
N ASP A 92 8.22 -6.60 -18.30
CA ASP A 92 8.65 -5.22 -18.01
C ASP A 92 9.74 -5.18 -16.93
N LEU A 93 9.82 -6.20 -16.06
CA LEU A 93 10.78 -6.26 -14.94
C LEU A 93 11.66 -7.51 -14.95
N ARG A 94 11.48 -8.43 -15.91
CA ARG A 94 12.25 -9.69 -16.03
C ARG A 94 12.14 -10.58 -14.80
N LEU A 95 11.09 -10.39 -14.00
CA LEU A 95 10.85 -11.20 -12.83
C LEU A 95 10.12 -12.47 -13.23
N ARG A 96 10.73 -13.61 -12.91
CA ARG A 96 10.19 -14.95 -13.16
C ARG A 96 10.20 -15.72 -11.86
N VAL A 97 9.07 -16.31 -11.48
CA VAL A 97 8.93 -17.02 -10.20
C VAL A 97 10.05 -18.03 -9.94
N ASN A 98 10.45 -18.80 -10.97
CA ASN A 98 11.46 -19.84 -10.82
C ASN A 98 12.89 -19.31 -10.65
N ASP A 99 13.19 -18.13 -11.20
CA ASP A 99 14.55 -17.59 -11.25
C ASP A 99 14.75 -16.49 -10.20
N SER A 100 13.79 -15.58 -10.09
CA SER A 100 13.85 -14.40 -9.23
C SER A 100 13.64 -14.72 -7.75
N LEU A 101 12.92 -15.80 -7.42
CA LEU A 101 12.74 -16.26 -6.04
C LEU A 101 13.83 -17.22 -5.56
N ALA A 102 14.88 -17.46 -6.35
CA ALA A 102 16.07 -18.15 -5.88
C ALA A 102 16.76 -17.32 -4.77
N GLU A 103 17.34 -17.98 -3.75
CA GLU A 103 17.92 -17.30 -2.58
C GLU A 103 18.93 -16.19 -2.93
N GLU A 104 19.68 -16.37 -4.01
CA GLU A 104 20.66 -15.40 -4.51
C GLU A 104 20.00 -14.09 -5.00
N LYS A 105 18.82 -14.18 -5.61
CA LYS A 105 18.11 -13.06 -6.25
C LYS A 105 16.90 -12.56 -5.44
N ALA A 106 16.60 -13.20 -4.32
CA ALA A 106 15.43 -12.88 -3.49
C ALA A 106 15.49 -11.44 -2.95
N ASN A 107 16.66 -10.98 -2.52
CA ASN A 107 16.83 -9.62 -2.01
C ASN A 107 16.59 -8.55 -3.09
N ASP A 108 17.11 -8.78 -4.30
CA ASP A 108 16.93 -7.86 -5.43
C ASP A 108 15.46 -7.84 -5.85
N THR A 109 14.82 -9.01 -5.87
CA THR A 109 13.38 -9.13 -6.13
C THR A 109 12.56 -8.37 -5.11
N ASP A 110 12.83 -8.52 -3.81
CA ASP A 110 12.12 -7.79 -2.76
C ASP A 110 12.32 -6.27 -2.88
N ALA A 111 13.52 -5.82 -3.28
CA ALA A 111 13.78 -4.41 -3.54
C ALA A 111 12.95 -3.87 -4.73
N ILE A 112 12.90 -4.63 -5.84
CA ILE A 112 12.09 -4.30 -7.02
C ILE A 112 10.61 -4.24 -6.64
N LEU A 113 10.10 -5.28 -5.95
CA LEU A 113 8.69 -5.33 -5.54
C LEU A 113 8.33 -4.18 -4.59
N THR A 114 9.21 -3.85 -3.64
CA THR A 114 9.01 -2.71 -2.73
C THR A 114 8.95 -1.39 -3.51
N ARG A 115 9.83 -1.22 -4.51
CA ARG A 115 9.85 -0.01 -5.35
C ARG A 115 8.55 0.11 -6.16
N VAL A 116 8.16 -0.95 -6.86
CA VAL A 116 6.91 -1.00 -7.64
C VAL A 116 5.68 -0.79 -6.74
N LEU A 117 5.66 -1.38 -5.54
CA LEU A 117 4.59 -1.19 -4.55
C LEU A 117 4.42 0.29 -4.19
N SER A 118 5.52 1.01 -4.00
CA SER A 118 5.46 2.43 -3.66
C SER A 118 4.77 3.28 -4.73
N PHE A 119 4.90 2.90 -6.01
CA PHE A 119 4.29 3.62 -7.14
C PHE A 119 2.84 3.23 -7.42
N THR A 120 2.44 2.02 -7.02
CA THR A 120 1.17 1.40 -7.44
C THR A 120 0.08 1.41 -6.37
N VAL A 121 0.40 1.81 -5.14
CA VAL A 121 -0.54 1.80 -4.02
C VAL A 121 -1.07 3.19 -3.73
N VAL A 122 -2.38 3.30 -3.54
CA VAL A 122 -3.07 4.54 -3.14
C VAL A 122 -3.72 4.32 -1.76
N PRO A 123 -3.56 5.24 -0.79
CA PRO A 123 -4.03 5.09 0.59
C PRO A 123 -5.54 5.35 0.78
N TRP A 124 -6.37 4.92 -0.18
CA TRP A 124 -7.83 4.86 -0.08
C TRP A 124 -8.43 3.88 -1.10
N LYS A 125 -9.72 3.59 -0.98
CA LYS A 125 -10.46 2.69 -1.89
C LYS A 125 -10.89 3.40 -3.18
N ILE A 126 -10.56 2.82 -4.33
CA ILE A 126 -11.01 3.20 -5.67
C ILE A 126 -11.59 1.94 -6.30
N LEU A 127 -12.89 1.96 -6.56
CA LEU A 127 -13.59 0.90 -7.29
C LEU A 127 -13.72 1.30 -8.75
N SER A 128 -13.73 0.34 -9.67
CA SER A 128 -13.95 0.68 -11.08
C SER A 128 -15.32 1.34 -11.31
N GLU A 129 -16.31 1.02 -10.47
CA GLU A 129 -17.66 1.59 -10.51
C GLU A 129 -17.74 3.05 -10.05
N SER A 130 -16.75 3.57 -9.32
CA SER A 130 -16.76 4.97 -8.89
C SER A 130 -16.38 5.94 -10.02
N LEU A 131 -15.97 5.43 -11.17
CA LEU A 131 -15.59 6.21 -12.34
C LEU A 131 -16.56 5.96 -13.49
N SER A 132 -17.02 7.05 -14.09
CA SER A 132 -17.76 7.03 -15.33
C SER A 132 -16.82 6.88 -16.53
N TYR A 133 -17.34 6.45 -17.68
CA TYR A 133 -16.55 6.43 -18.91
C TYR A 133 -16.07 7.84 -19.27
N GLY A 134 -14.78 7.98 -19.59
CA GLY A 134 -14.16 9.26 -19.91
C GLY A 134 -13.94 10.20 -18.73
N GLU A 135 -14.29 9.78 -17.51
CA GLU A 135 -13.89 10.46 -16.29
C GLU A 135 -12.46 10.08 -15.93
N GLU A 136 -11.70 11.06 -15.45
CA GLU A 136 -10.35 10.87 -14.93
C GLU A 136 -10.26 11.48 -13.54
N ILE A 137 -9.64 10.76 -12.63
CA ILE A 137 -9.26 11.25 -11.31
C ILE A 137 -7.74 11.25 -11.18
N THR A 138 -7.23 12.20 -10.40
CA THR A 138 -5.82 12.21 -9.99
C THR A 138 -5.71 11.75 -8.55
N CYS A 139 -4.79 10.85 -8.27
CA CYS A 139 -4.47 10.40 -6.92
C CYS A 139 -2.95 10.36 -6.71
N ASP A 140 -2.52 10.50 -5.46
CA ASP A 140 -1.11 10.38 -5.09
C ASP A 140 -0.86 8.93 -4.61
N SER A 141 0.17 8.28 -5.18
CA SER A 141 0.64 6.96 -4.72
C SER A 141 1.38 7.06 -3.38
N LEU A 142 1.77 5.92 -2.80
CA LEU A 142 2.59 5.88 -1.58
C LEU A 142 3.93 6.61 -1.73
N SER A 143 4.52 6.62 -2.92
CA SER A 143 5.75 7.39 -3.20
C SER A 143 5.50 8.89 -3.36
N GLY A 144 4.24 9.32 -3.48
CA GLY A 144 3.85 10.67 -3.87
C GLY A 144 3.80 10.89 -5.39
N LEU A 145 4.11 9.88 -6.21
CA LEU A 145 3.91 9.94 -7.66
C LEU A 145 2.43 10.11 -7.97
N LYS A 146 2.11 11.03 -8.89
CA LYS A 146 0.74 11.25 -9.36
C LYS A 146 0.32 10.15 -10.32
N LEU A 147 -0.84 9.58 -10.03
CA LEU A 147 -1.52 8.59 -10.86
C LEU A 147 -2.80 9.22 -11.44
N TYR A 148 -2.97 9.06 -12.75
CA TYR A 148 -4.13 9.47 -13.51
C TYR A 148 -4.95 8.22 -13.81
N VAL A 149 -6.07 8.08 -13.12
CA VAL A 149 -6.94 6.90 -13.19
C VAL A 149 -8.19 7.26 -13.98
N SER A 150 -8.43 6.57 -15.08
CA SER A 150 -9.62 6.72 -15.91
C SER A 150 -10.24 5.37 -16.24
N LYS A 151 -11.39 5.38 -16.93
CA LYS A 151 -12.12 4.17 -17.31
C LYS A 151 -12.40 4.13 -18.81
N ASP A 152 -12.07 3.00 -19.46
CA ASP A 152 -12.35 2.77 -20.87
C ASP A 152 -13.78 2.27 -21.13
N ALA A 153 -14.10 2.08 -22.42
CA ALA A 153 -15.39 1.65 -22.90
C ALA A 153 -15.74 0.21 -22.46
N ASP A 154 -14.73 -0.62 -22.21
CA ASP A 154 -14.87 -2.00 -21.74
C ASP A 154 -14.99 -2.07 -20.20
N LYS A 155 -15.09 -0.92 -19.54
CA LYS A 155 -15.16 -0.76 -18.09
C LYS A 155 -13.88 -1.15 -17.35
N MET A 156 -12.76 -1.24 -18.04
CA MET A 156 -11.45 -1.43 -17.44
C MET A 156 -10.86 -0.09 -17.04
N LEU A 157 -10.06 -0.10 -15.97
CA LEU A 157 -9.29 1.06 -15.54
C LEU A 157 -8.05 1.25 -16.44
N LEU A 158 -7.72 2.49 -16.74
CA LEU A 158 -6.41 2.92 -17.22
C LEU A 158 -5.75 3.75 -16.14
N VAL A 159 -4.49 3.46 -15.84
CA VAL A 159 -3.69 4.19 -14.86
C VAL A 159 -2.38 4.60 -15.52
N ASN A 160 -2.17 5.91 -15.70
CA ASN A 160 -1.02 6.44 -16.44
C ASN A 160 -0.84 5.79 -17.83
N GLY A 161 -1.96 5.47 -18.51
CA GLY A 161 -1.95 4.78 -19.81
C GLY A 161 -1.80 3.26 -19.74
N VAL A 162 -1.47 2.68 -18.58
CA VAL A 162 -1.44 1.23 -18.38
C VAL A 162 -2.85 0.71 -18.14
N ARG A 163 -3.29 -0.24 -18.96
CA ARG A 163 -4.65 -0.81 -18.87
C ARG A 163 -4.72 -1.93 -17.85
N SER A 164 -5.82 -2.01 -17.12
CA SER A 164 -6.13 -3.16 -16.26
C SER A 164 -6.63 -4.36 -17.07
N SER A 165 -6.20 -5.55 -16.67
CA SER A 165 -6.72 -6.84 -17.16
C SER A 165 -7.85 -7.36 -16.28
N ARG A 166 -7.85 -7.00 -14.99
CA ARG A 166 -8.91 -7.33 -14.02
C ARG A 166 -9.08 -6.19 -13.04
N VAL A 167 -10.31 -5.92 -12.63
CA VAL A 167 -10.64 -4.86 -11.67
C VAL A 167 -11.39 -5.41 -10.46
N ASP A 168 -11.39 -4.64 -9.38
CA ASP A 168 -12.21 -4.83 -8.17
C ASP A 168 -12.01 -6.16 -7.43
N LEU A 169 -10.79 -6.69 -7.41
CA LEU A 169 -10.46 -7.87 -6.59
C LEU A 169 -10.38 -7.47 -5.12
N ARG A 170 -11.35 -7.90 -4.31
CA ARG A 170 -11.34 -7.61 -2.87
C ARG A 170 -10.46 -8.60 -2.10
N ILE A 171 -9.51 -8.07 -1.34
CA ILE A 171 -8.65 -8.83 -0.41
C ILE A 171 -8.65 -8.13 0.94
N GLY A 172 -9.36 -8.69 1.92
CA GLY A 172 -9.59 -8.00 3.20
C GLY A 172 -10.28 -6.65 2.98
N GLU A 173 -9.65 -5.59 3.48
CA GLU A 173 -10.07 -4.20 3.28
C GLU A 173 -9.48 -3.54 2.01
N MET A 174 -8.62 -4.23 1.28
CA MET A 174 -7.96 -3.72 0.09
C MET A 174 -8.75 -4.03 -1.18
N ILE A 175 -8.62 -3.15 -2.18
CA ILE A 175 -9.06 -3.36 -3.55
C ILE A 175 -7.84 -3.51 -4.44
N VAL A 176 -7.79 -4.61 -5.19
CA VAL A 176 -6.70 -4.91 -6.12
C VAL A 176 -7.22 -4.87 -7.55
N HIS A 177 -6.52 -4.12 -8.40
CA HIS A 177 -6.71 -4.11 -9.84
C HIS A 177 -5.45 -4.68 -10.48
N VAL A 178 -5.61 -5.67 -11.35
CA VAL A 178 -4.47 -6.31 -12.05
C VAL A 178 -4.20 -5.55 -13.34
N MET A 179 -2.97 -5.14 -13.56
CA MET A 179 -2.53 -4.28 -14.66
C MET A 179 -1.78 -5.09 -15.73
N ASP A 180 -2.00 -4.77 -17.01
CA ASP A 180 -1.26 -5.35 -18.15
C ASP A 180 0.04 -4.57 -18.45
N GLY A 181 0.69 -4.12 -17.39
CA GLY A 181 1.93 -3.38 -17.44
C GLY A 181 2.34 -2.94 -16.04
N VAL A 182 3.55 -2.44 -15.94
CA VAL A 182 4.08 -1.91 -14.68
C VAL A 182 3.98 -0.39 -14.70
N ILE A 183 3.39 0.18 -13.65
CA ILE A 183 3.32 1.63 -13.46
C ILE A 183 4.53 2.03 -12.63
N MET A 184 5.43 2.83 -13.19
CA MET A 184 6.62 3.31 -12.50
C MET A 184 7.13 4.63 -13.09
N GLU A 185 8.15 5.21 -12.46
CA GLU A 185 8.80 6.43 -12.94
C GLU A 185 9.90 6.13 -13.97
N ALA A 186 10.18 7.09 -14.85
CA ALA A 186 11.10 6.93 -15.96
C ALA A 186 12.53 6.55 -15.52
N GLU A 187 13.00 7.07 -14.39
CA GLU A 187 14.31 6.74 -13.84
C GLU A 187 14.40 5.26 -13.44
N PHE A 188 13.32 4.71 -12.87
CA PHE A 188 13.27 3.31 -12.51
C PHE A 188 13.15 2.43 -13.77
N GLU A 189 12.34 2.83 -14.76
CA GLU A 189 12.28 2.13 -16.06
C GLU A 189 13.66 2.03 -16.72
N GLN A 190 14.42 3.12 -16.75
CA GLN A 190 15.77 3.14 -17.29
C GLN A 190 16.70 2.20 -16.54
N SER A 191 16.62 2.15 -15.21
CA SER A 191 17.46 1.26 -14.40
C SER A 191 17.22 -0.23 -14.68
N VAL A 192 15.99 -0.59 -15.04
CA VAL A 192 15.63 -1.97 -15.42
C VAL A 192 16.09 -2.30 -16.84
N GLN A 193 16.10 -1.30 -17.74
CA GLN A 193 16.53 -1.46 -19.14
C GLN A 193 18.06 -1.44 -19.31
N SER A 194 18.79 -0.71 -18.47
CA SER A 194 20.25 -0.55 -18.62
C SER A 194 21.07 -1.81 -18.37
N ASP A 195 20.47 -2.87 -17.81
CA ASP A 195 21.10 -4.18 -17.63
C ASP A 195 21.27 -4.96 -18.97
N ASP A 196 20.85 -4.36 -20.10
CA ASP A 196 21.02 -4.90 -21.46
C ASP A 196 22.31 -4.46 -22.18
N GLY A 197 23.16 -3.65 -21.54
CA GLY A 197 24.17 -2.86 -22.24
C GLY A 197 25.58 -3.44 -22.40
N ASP A 198 25.95 -4.54 -21.75
CA ASP A 198 27.36 -4.99 -21.69
C ASP A 198 27.65 -6.30 -22.46
N GLU A 199 26.71 -6.78 -23.27
CA GLU A 199 26.97 -7.84 -24.26
C GLU A 199 26.85 -7.25 -25.67
N ASP A 200 27.90 -6.56 -26.15
CA ASP A 200 28.39 -6.57 -27.55
C ASP A 200 29.35 -5.39 -27.82
N GLU A 201 30.67 -5.65 -27.82
CA GLU A 201 31.60 -5.42 -28.95
C GLU A 201 33.06 -5.72 -28.52
N ASP A 202 33.60 -6.78 -29.14
CA ASP A 202 35.00 -7.28 -29.27
C ASP A 202 36.19 -6.53 -28.62
#